data_AF-A0A1J5HE33-F1
#
_entry.id   AF-A0A1J5HE33-F1
#
_cell.length_a   1.000
_cell.length_b   1.000
_cell.length_c   1.000
_cell.angle_alpha   90.00
_cell.angle_beta   90.00
_cell.angle_gamma   90.00
#
_symmetry.space_group_name_H-M   'P 1'
#
loop_
_entity.id
_entity.type
_entity.pdbx_description
1 polymer ?
#
loop_
_entity_poly.entity_id
_entity_poly.type
_entity_poly.pdbx_seq_one_letter_code
_entity_poly.pdbx_strand_id
1 'polypeptide(L)'
;MKFMTFGILTLFLISTQFVSAAIPAIYTNDNIWSSEQDKPVTFEQDVWGNFSGQTATGKIFYQSNIENSLSIRLQRFTIDEAFFYISDKGIIIAPTDTVALSIYLTRAS
;
A
#
# COMPACT_ATOMS: atom_id res chain seq x y z
N MET A 1 31.37 19.02 57.27
CA MET A 1 29.99 18.80 56.77
C MET A 1 30.02 18.78 55.25
N LYS A 2 29.71 17.64 54.64
CA LYS A 2 29.62 17.49 53.18
C LYS A 2 28.29 16.79 52.90
N PHE A 3 27.32 17.53 52.38
CA PHE A 3 26.02 16.97 51.99
C PHE A 3 26.18 16.35 50.59
N MET A 4 26.02 15.03 50.50
CA MET A 4 25.90 14.30 49.24
C MET A 4 24.47 14.42 48.74
N THR A 5 24.30 15.01 47.55
CA THR A 5 23.01 15.03 46.85
C THR A 5 22.95 13.82 45.92
N PHE A 6 22.04 12.88 46.20
CA PHE A 6 21.71 11.76 45.32
C PHE A 6 20.83 12.27 44.18
N GLY A 7 21.36 12.32 42.96
CA GLY A 7 20.57 12.53 41.75
C GLY A 7 19.91 11.23 41.32
N ILE A 8 18.58 11.15 41.41
CA ILE A 8 17.81 10.03 40.87
C ILE A 8 17.73 10.20 39.35
N LEU A 9 18.37 9.30 38.62
CA LEU A 9 18.25 9.20 37.16
C LEU A 9 16.97 8.41 36.83
N THR A 10 15.91 9.11 36.46
CA THR A 10 14.66 8.48 36.02
C THR A 10 14.84 8.02 34.57
N LEU A 11 15.06 6.72 34.35
CA LEU A 11 15.11 6.12 33.03
C LEU A 11 13.68 5.97 32.48
N PHE A 12 13.32 6.79 31.49
CA PHE A 12 12.04 6.71 30.79
C PHE A 12 12.06 5.49 29.84
N LEU A 13 11.54 4.34 30.31
CA LEU A 13 11.33 3.16 29.47
C LEU A 13 10.15 3.45 28.53
N ILE A 14 10.45 3.93 27.32
CA ILE A 14 9.48 3.99 26.23
C ILE A 14 9.26 2.54 25.77
N SER A 15 8.21 1.89 26.28
CA SER A 15 7.75 0.64 25.71
C SER A 15 7.22 0.93 24.30
N THR A 16 8.04 0.67 23.28
CA THR A 16 7.57 0.63 21.90
C THR A 16 6.59 -0.53 21.80
N GLN A 17 5.29 -0.22 21.90
CA GLN A 17 4.26 -1.20 21.60
C GLN A 17 4.32 -1.45 20.10
N PHE A 18 4.96 -2.56 19.72
CA PHE A 18 4.86 -3.09 18.37
C PHE A 18 3.41 -3.50 18.17
N VAL A 19 2.59 -2.60 17.62
CA VAL A 19 1.28 -2.95 17.11
C VAL A 19 1.54 -3.88 15.94
N SER A 20 1.37 -5.19 16.16
CA SER A 20 1.36 -6.15 15.06
C SER A 20 0.16 -5.78 14.20
N ALA A 21 0.43 -5.20 13.03
CA ALA A 21 -0.59 -5.06 12.01
C ALA A 21 -1.10 -6.47 11.67
N ALA A 22 -2.41 -6.64 11.54
CA ALA A 22 -3.04 -7.91 11.19
C ALA A 22 -3.66 -7.78 9.79
N ILE A 23 -3.82 -8.90 9.10
CA ILE A 23 -4.56 -8.93 7.83
C ILE A 23 -6.01 -8.52 8.10
N PRO A 24 -6.52 -7.45 7.47
CA PRO A 24 -7.87 -6.99 7.74
C PRO A 24 -8.89 -7.91 7.06
N ALA A 25 -10.11 -7.92 7.59
CA ALA A 25 -11.21 -8.64 6.95
C ALA A 25 -11.49 -8.08 5.53
N ILE A 26 -11.41 -6.75 5.39
CA ILE A 26 -11.62 -5.99 4.15
C ILE A 26 -10.51 -4.94 4.04
N TYR A 27 -9.83 -4.90 2.90
CA TYR A 27 -8.94 -3.77 2.58
C TYR A 27 -9.74 -2.55 2.13
N THR A 28 -9.38 -1.40 2.68
CA THR A 28 -9.86 -0.09 2.26
C THR A 28 -8.67 0.81 1.96
N ASN A 29 -8.90 1.93 1.25
CA ASN A 29 -7.82 2.90 0.96
C ASN A 29 -7.15 3.45 2.23
N ASP A 30 -7.86 3.46 3.36
CA ASP A 30 -7.34 3.94 4.64
C ASP A 30 -6.41 2.94 5.32
N ASN A 31 -6.63 1.63 5.11
CA ASN A 31 -5.95 0.57 5.86
C ASN A 31 -4.92 -0.22 5.03
N ILE A 32 -4.96 -0.13 3.69
CA ILE A 32 -4.11 -0.93 2.79
C ILE A 32 -2.61 -0.65 2.98
N TRP A 33 -2.24 0.52 3.50
CA TRP A 33 -0.84 0.91 3.70
C TRP A 33 -0.31 0.64 5.11
N SER A 34 -1.19 0.40 6.08
CA SER A 34 -0.85 0.22 7.49
C SER A 34 -1.10 -1.19 8.01
N SER A 35 -1.89 -1.97 7.28
CA SER A 35 -2.23 -3.36 7.65
C SER A 35 -1.21 -4.36 7.13
N GLU A 36 -1.14 -5.53 7.76
CA GLU A 36 -0.39 -6.66 7.20
C GLU A 36 -1.00 -7.06 5.86
N GLN A 37 -0.14 -7.32 4.87
CA GLN A 37 -0.58 -7.67 3.52
C GLN A 37 -0.79 -9.17 3.39
N ASP A 38 -1.92 -9.53 2.80
CA ASP A 38 -2.28 -10.92 2.56
C ASP A 38 -1.50 -11.46 1.35
N LYS A 39 -1.04 -12.69 1.46
CA LYS A 39 -0.17 -13.31 0.44
C LYS A 39 -1.02 -13.75 -0.75
N PRO A 40 -0.62 -13.44 -2.01
CA PRO A 40 -1.25 -14.03 -3.20
C PRO A 40 -0.97 -15.53 -3.28
N VAL A 41 -1.99 -16.32 -3.63
CA VAL A 41 -1.91 -17.77 -3.82
C VAL A 41 -2.12 -18.15 -5.28
N THR A 42 -3.04 -17.47 -5.96
CA THR A 42 -3.22 -17.58 -7.42
C THR A 42 -2.92 -16.25 -8.08
N PHE A 43 -2.41 -16.31 -9.30
CA PHE A 43 -2.08 -15.14 -10.10
C PHE A 43 -2.08 -15.53 -11.58
N GLU A 44 -3.04 -15.02 -12.32
CA GLU A 44 -3.23 -15.31 -13.73
C GLU A 44 -3.18 -14.02 -14.54
N GLN A 45 -2.59 -14.11 -15.73
CA GLN A 45 -2.51 -13.01 -16.69
C GLN A 45 -3.42 -13.30 -17.88
N ASP A 46 -4.22 -12.32 -18.29
CA ASP A 46 -5.02 -12.43 -19.51
C ASP A 46 -4.25 -12.00 -20.77
N VAL A 47 -4.89 -12.14 -21.93
CA VAL A 47 -4.31 -11.80 -23.24
C VAL A 47 -4.05 -10.30 -23.43
N TRP A 48 -4.66 -9.45 -22.62
CA TRP A 48 -4.50 -7.99 -22.63
C TRP A 48 -3.46 -7.52 -21.60
N GLY A 49 -2.86 -8.46 -20.87
CA GLY A 49 -1.86 -8.18 -19.85
C GLY A 49 -2.42 -7.64 -18.54
N ASN A 50 -3.72 -7.80 -18.29
CA ASN A 50 -4.30 -7.62 -16.96
C ASN A 50 -4.02 -8.86 -16.11
N PHE A 51 -4.02 -8.68 -14.80
CA PHE A 51 -3.86 -9.77 -13.86
C PHE A 51 -5.05 -9.89 -12.93
N SER A 52 -5.32 -11.10 -12.49
CA SER A 52 -6.28 -11.39 -11.42
C SER A 52 -5.80 -12.55 -10.57
N GLY A 53 -6.28 -12.64 -9.35
CA GLY A 53 -5.92 -13.75 -8.48
C GLY A 53 -6.62 -13.70 -7.14
N GLN A 54 -6.24 -14.63 -6.28
CA GLN A 54 -6.79 -14.81 -4.95
C GLN A 54 -5.68 -14.88 -3.91
N THR A 55 -5.91 -14.30 -2.74
CA THR A 55 -5.01 -14.34 -1.59
C THR A 55 -5.21 -15.57 -0.71
N ALA A 56 -4.35 -15.77 0.29
CA ALA A 56 -4.43 -16.90 1.22
C ALA A 56 -5.69 -16.85 2.10
N THR A 57 -6.19 -15.65 2.44
CA THR A 57 -7.49 -15.51 3.13
C THR A 57 -8.69 -15.50 2.19
N GLY A 58 -8.46 -15.66 0.89
CA GLY A 58 -9.51 -15.83 -0.11
C GLY A 58 -9.99 -14.54 -0.78
N LYS A 59 -9.34 -13.39 -0.55
CA LYS A 59 -9.69 -12.11 -1.20
C LYS A 59 -9.30 -12.14 -2.66
N ILE A 60 -10.13 -11.55 -3.51
CA ILE A 60 -9.89 -11.45 -4.95
C ILE A 60 -9.24 -10.11 -5.24
N PHE A 61 -8.18 -10.12 -6.04
CA PHE A 61 -7.55 -8.90 -6.53
C PHE A 61 -7.51 -8.87 -8.05
N TYR A 62 -7.45 -7.65 -8.59
CA TYR A 62 -7.35 -7.37 -10.02
C TYR A 62 -6.27 -6.32 -10.26
N GLN A 63 -5.59 -6.41 -11.39
CA GLN A 63 -4.66 -5.41 -11.88
C GLN A 63 -4.95 -5.16 -13.36
N SER A 64 -5.62 -4.07 -13.68
CA SER A 64 -6.04 -3.75 -15.05
C SER A 64 -5.25 -2.59 -15.64
N ASN A 65 -4.98 -2.64 -16.94
CA ASN A 65 -4.40 -1.51 -17.66
C ASN A 65 -5.41 -0.34 -17.72
N ILE A 66 -4.91 0.86 -17.46
CA ILE A 66 -5.65 2.11 -17.69
C ILE A 66 -5.41 2.55 -19.12
N GLU A 67 -6.46 2.50 -19.94
CA GLU A 67 -6.41 2.95 -21.32
C GLU A 67 -6.10 4.45 -21.39
N ASN A 68 -5.10 4.81 -22.18
CA ASN A 68 -4.70 6.19 -22.42
C ASN A 68 -4.04 6.34 -23.78
N SER A 69 -4.12 7.53 -24.37
CA SER A 69 -3.53 7.85 -25.67
C SER A 69 -2.03 8.22 -25.60
N LEU A 70 -1.42 8.18 -24.43
CA LEU A 70 -0.07 8.66 -24.17
C LEU A 70 0.98 7.52 -24.18
N SER A 71 0.57 6.30 -24.52
CA SER A 71 1.40 5.09 -24.46
C SER A 71 2.03 4.85 -23.08
N ILE A 72 1.38 5.32 -22.01
CA ILE A 72 1.85 5.15 -20.64
C ILE A 72 1.33 3.80 -20.11
N ARG A 73 2.23 2.99 -19.55
CA ARG A 73 1.84 1.79 -18.81
C ARG A 73 1.44 2.16 -17.39
N LEU A 74 0.16 2.44 -17.21
CA LEU A 74 -0.46 2.67 -15.92
C LEU A 74 -1.46 1.53 -15.65
N GLN A 75 -1.36 0.89 -14.50
CA GLN A 75 -2.26 -0.20 -14.11
C GLN A 75 -2.94 0.15 -12.80
N ARG A 76 -4.24 -0.12 -12.68
CA ARG A 76 -4.98 -0.02 -11.42
C ARG A 76 -5.00 -1.38 -10.75
N PHE A 77 -4.47 -1.44 -9.54
CA PHE A 77 -4.61 -2.58 -8.65
C PHE A 77 -5.82 -2.35 -7.74
N THR A 78 -6.65 -3.37 -7.58
CA THR A 78 -7.83 -3.36 -6.71
C THR A 78 -7.86 -4.64 -5.89
N ILE A 79 -8.13 -4.52 -4.58
CA ILE A 79 -8.43 -5.62 -3.67
C ILE A 79 -9.49 -5.16 -2.68
N ASP A 80 -10.58 -5.91 -2.57
CA ASP A 80 -11.77 -5.50 -1.84
C ASP A 80 -12.22 -4.07 -2.23
N GLU A 81 -12.20 -3.11 -1.28
CA GLU A 81 -12.57 -1.71 -1.50
C GLU A 81 -11.35 -0.81 -1.75
N ALA A 82 -10.14 -1.33 -1.57
CA ALA A 82 -8.91 -0.60 -1.78
C ALA A 82 -8.49 -0.62 -3.26
N PHE A 83 -7.94 0.50 -3.73
CA PHE A 83 -7.27 0.55 -5.01
C PHE A 83 -6.12 1.56 -5.02
N PHE A 84 -5.15 1.32 -5.89
CA PHE A 84 -4.06 2.24 -6.19
C PHE A 84 -3.55 1.98 -7.60
N TYR A 85 -2.66 2.83 -8.09
CA TYR A 85 -2.10 2.69 -9.43
C TYR A 85 -0.62 2.30 -9.36
N ILE A 86 -0.21 1.45 -10.29
CA ILE A 86 1.14 0.95 -10.48
C ILE A 86 1.62 1.42 -11.84
N SER A 87 2.84 1.94 -11.89
CA SER A 87 3.51 2.34 -13.11
C SER A 87 5.00 1.99 -13.03
N ASP A 88 5.74 2.24 -14.10
CA ASP A 88 7.20 2.21 -14.10
C ASP A 88 7.83 3.24 -13.14
N LYS A 89 7.05 4.23 -12.68
CA LYS A 89 7.45 5.22 -11.66
C LYS A 89 6.99 4.85 -10.24
N GLY A 90 6.64 3.59 -10.04
CA GLY A 90 6.15 3.06 -8.76
C GLY A 90 4.67 3.31 -8.52
N ILE A 91 4.29 3.29 -7.24
CA ILE A 91 2.91 3.41 -6.79
C ILE A 91 2.44 4.87 -6.85
N ILE A 92 1.19 5.06 -7.28
CA ILE A 92 0.48 6.34 -7.31
C ILE A 92 -0.84 6.15 -6.56
N ILE A 93 -1.05 6.98 -5.53
CA ILE A 93 -2.31 7.07 -4.80
C ILE A 93 -3.10 8.23 -5.41
N ALA A 94 -4.28 7.93 -5.96
CA ALA A 94 -5.13 8.90 -6.61
C ALA A 94 -6.59 8.45 -6.53
N PRO A 95 -7.55 9.38 -6.47
CA PRO A 95 -8.97 9.03 -6.44
C PRO A 95 -9.51 8.57 -7.80
N THR A 96 -8.86 8.95 -8.91
CA THR A 96 -9.32 8.68 -10.28
C THR A 96 -8.16 8.46 -11.25
N ASP A 97 -8.45 7.80 -12.37
CA ASP A 97 -7.49 7.48 -13.43
C ASP A 97 -6.84 8.75 -14.01
N THR A 98 -7.63 9.80 -14.24
CA THR A 98 -7.13 11.10 -14.73
C THR A 98 -6.16 11.76 -13.75
N VAL A 99 -6.44 11.68 -12.44
CA VAL A 99 -5.54 12.22 -11.42
C VAL A 99 -4.27 11.38 -11.34
N ALA A 100 -4.37 10.05 -11.42
CA ALA A 100 -3.21 9.18 -11.47
C ALA A 100 -2.31 9.48 -12.67
N LEU A 101 -2.91 9.69 -13.85
CA LEU A 101 -2.20 10.06 -15.08
C LEU A 101 -1.52 11.43 -14.95
N SER A 102 -2.20 12.42 -14.37
CA SER A 102 -1.63 13.75 -14.10
C SER A 102 -0.42 13.67 -13.17
N ILE A 103 -0.51 12.87 -12.10
CA ILE A 103 0.62 12.63 -11.18
C ILE A 103 1.77 11.94 -11.91
N TYR A 104 1.48 10.93 -12.73
CA TYR A 104 2.49 10.23 -13.52
C TYR A 104 3.27 11.18 -14.44
N LEU A 105 2.57 12.05 -15.15
CA LEU A 105 3.16 13.03 -16.06
C LEU A 105 4.02 14.05 -15.31
N THR A 106 3.57 14.49 -14.14
CA THR A 106 4.32 15.45 -13.29
C THR A 106 5.61 14.83 -12.73
N ARG A 107 5.67 13.50 -12.53
CA ARG A 107 6.92 12.81 -12.14
C ARG A 107 7.91 12.66 -13.32
N ALA A 108 7.50 12.96 -14.55
CA ALA A 108 8.35 12.85 -15.75
C ALA A 108 9.22 14.10 -16.00
N SER A 109 8.80 15.24 -15.46
CA SER A 109 9.49 16.53 -15.54
C SER A 109 10.47 16.70 -14.39
#